data_AF-A0A266N843-F1
#
_entry.id   AF-A0A266N843-F1
#
_cell.length_a   1.000
_cell.length_b   1.000
_cell.length_c   1.000
_cell.angle_alpha   90.00
_cell.angle_beta   90.00
_cell.angle_gamma   90.00
#
_symmetry.space_group_name_H-M   'P 1'
#
loop_
_entity.id
_entity.type
_entity.pdbx_description
1 polymer ?
#
loop_
_entity_poly.entity_id
_entity_poly.type
_entity_poly.pdbx_seq_one_letter_code
_entity_poly.pdbx_strand_id
1 'polypeptide(L)'
;MNPIAQRALDRARESAPPALIAPIQANPSLPELIITGPINRIMELEGKRFALEVVQALGSSIRNPSVVKQVIGNLTRTAVAQPSSYASGIKLVIDLLKGAS
;
A
#
# COMPACT_ATOMS: atom_id res chain seq x y z
N MET A 1 28.11 -45.98 11.08
CA MET A 1 27.19 -44.85 10.86
C MET A 1 27.02 -44.69 9.36
N ASN A 2 25.78 -44.65 8.82
CA ASN A 2 25.54 -44.71 7.38
C ASN A 2 25.87 -43.34 6.72
N PRO A 3 26.70 -43.30 5.65
CA PRO A 3 27.10 -42.04 4.99
C PRO A 3 25.93 -41.23 4.42
N ILE A 4 24.81 -41.88 4.09
CA ILE A 4 23.58 -41.20 3.63
C ILE A 4 22.96 -40.39 4.76
N ALA A 5 23.00 -40.89 5.99
CA ALA A 5 22.43 -40.21 7.16
C ALA A 5 23.27 -38.98 7.56
N GLN A 6 24.59 -39.05 7.44
CA GLN A 6 25.48 -37.90 7.67
C GLN A 6 25.23 -36.80 6.64
N ARG A 7 25.14 -37.16 5.36
CA ARG A 7 24.87 -36.20 4.28
C ARG A 7 23.50 -35.51 4.41
N ALA A 8 22.48 -36.21 4.92
CA ALA A 8 21.17 -35.63 5.20
C ALA A 8 21.21 -34.65 6.37
N LEU A 9 21.99 -34.95 7.42
CA LEU A 9 22.16 -34.09 8.58
C LEU A 9 22.97 -32.83 8.24
N ASP A 10 24.01 -32.95 7.43
CA ASP A 10 24.82 -31.82 6.98
C ASP A 10 24.01 -30.85 6.12
N ARG A 11 23.15 -31.37 5.24
CA ARG A 11 22.20 -30.56 4.45
C ARG A 11 21.16 -29.84 5.31
N ALA A 12 20.71 -30.46 6.41
CA ALA A 12 19.79 -29.82 7.35
C ALA A 12 20.46 -28.71 8.18
N ARG A 13 21.80 -28.75 8.32
CA ARG A 13 22.60 -27.74 9.03
C ARG A 13 23.00 -26.55 8.15
N GLU A 14 22.93 -26.67 6.82
CA GLU A 14 22.98 -25.52 5.92
C GLU A 14 21.70 -24.69 6.10
N SER A 15 21.71 -23.84 7.13
CA SER A 15 20.72 -22.79 7.32
C SER A 15 20.72 -21.88 6.10
N ALA A 16 19.59 -21.80 5.39
CA ALA A 16 19.38 -20.79 4.36
C ALA A 16 19.69 -19.40 4.96
N PRO A 17 20.47 -18.55 4.26
CA PRO A 17 20.74 -17.21 4.76
C PRO A 17 19.41 -16.49 5.01
N PRO A 18 19.28 -15.73 6.11
CA PRO A 18 18.09 -14.93 6.35
C PRO A 18 17.87 -14.03 5.14
N ALA A 19 16.69 -14.11 4.54
CA ALA A 19 16.30 -13.23 3.45
C ALA A 19 16.52 -11.79 3.93
N LEU A 20 17.38 -11.04 3.22
CA LEU A 20 17.59 -9.63 3.46
C LEU A 20 16.23 -8.93 3.33
N ILE A 21 15.67 -8.51 4.47
CA ILE A 21 14.48 -7.68 4.50
C ILE A 21 14.89 -6.35 3.85
N ALA A 22 14.52 -6.17 2.57
CA ALA A 22 14.70 -4.89 1.90
C ALA A 22 14.04 -3.80 2.75
N PRO A 23 14.66 -2.61 2.87
CA PRO A 23 14.05 -1.50 3.60
C PRO A 23 12.68 -1.25 2.98
N ILE A 24 11.66 -1.29 3.83
CA ILE A 24 10.26 -1.04 3.45
C ILE A 24 10.24 0.34 2.82
N GLN A 25 10.08 0.40 1.51
CA GLN A 25 10.02 1.65 0.77
C GLN A 25 8.88 2.47 1.38
N ALA A 26 9.20 3.62 1.98
CA ALA A 26 8.22 4.50 2.57
C ALA A 26 7.30 5.00 1.43
N ASN A 27 6.12 4.40 1.33
CA ASN A 27 5.13 4.55 0.27
C ASN A 27 5.56 3.99 -1.10
N PRO A 28 5.22 2.74 -1.44
CA PRO A 28 5.26 2.31 -2.84
C PRO A 28 4.37 3.24 -3.68
N SER A 29 4.89 3.70 -4.82
CA SER A 29 4.11 4.47 -5.78
C SER A 29 2.96 3.62 -6.28
N LEU A 30 1.73 4.13 -6.11
CA LEU A 30 0.53 3.45 -6.60
C LEU A 30 0.62 3.31 -8.13
N PRO A 31 0.35 2.11 -8.68
CA PRO A 31 0.48 1.87 -10.11
C PRO A 31 -0.42 2.82 -10.91
N GLU A 32 0.14 3.42 -11.96
CA GLU A 32 -0.63 4.23 -12.91
C GLU A 32 -1.50 3.29 -13.75
N LEU A 33 -2.81 3.29 -13.49
CA LEU A 33 -3.73 2.35 -14.11
C LEU A 33 -4.59 3.04 -15.18
N ILE A 34 -4.58 2.49 -16.39
CA ILE A 34 -5.57 2.80 -17.42
C ILE A 34 -6.87 2.08 -17.03
N ILE A 35 -7.84 2.84 -16.52
CA ILE A 35 -9.16 2.34 -16.12
C ILE A 35 -9.94 1.95 -17.39
N THR A 36 -9.88 0.68 -17.80
CA THR A 36 -10.63 0.17 -18.96
C THR A 36 -11.87 -0.60 -18.51
N GLY A 37 -13.05 -0.22 -19.00
CA GLY A 37 -14.32 -0.91 -18.75
C GLY A 37 -15.17 -0.37 -17.57
N PRO A 38 -16.49 -0.62 -17.58
CA PRO A 38 -17.44 0.01 -16.67
C PRO A 38 -17.24 -0.36 -15.19
N ILE A 39 -16.85 -1.60 -14.89
CA ILE A 39 -16.62 -2.05 -13.50
C ILE A 39 -15.41 -1.33 -12.88
N ASN A 40 -14.32 -1.19 -13.64
CA ASN A 40 -13.13 -0.50 -13.15
C ASN A 40 -13.42 0.98 -12.85
N ARG A 41 -14.32 1.60 -13.63
CA ARG A 41 -14.76 2.97 -13.35
C ARG A 41 -15.55 3.08 -12.05
N ILE A 42 -16.45 2.14 -11.79
CA ILE A 42 -17.22 2.11 -10.52
C ILE A 42 -16.28 1.91 -9.33
N MET A 43 -15.32 1.00 -9.44
CA MET A 43 -14.34 0.76 -8.36
C MET A 43 -13.47 1.99 -8.07
N GLU A 44 -13.06 2.74 -9.10
CA GLU A 44 -12.35 4.01 -8.91
C GLU A 44 -13.22 5.05 -8.19
N LEU A 45 -14.48 5.18 -8.58
CA LEU A 45 -15.41 6.09 -7.92
C LEU A 45 -15.63 5.71 -6.45
N GLU A 46 -15.71 4.42 -6.14
CA GLU A 46 -15.87 3.93 -4.77
C GLU A 46 -14.61 4.17 -3.94
N GLY A 47 -13.42 3.93 -4.49
CA GLY A 47 -12.15 4.24 -3.84
C GLY A 47 -11.99 5.74 -3.56
N LYS A 48 -12.41 6.58 -4.50
CA LYS A 48 -12.45 8.04 -4.33
C LYS A 48 -13.44 8.46 -3.24
N ARG A 49 -14.65 7.88 -3.25
CA ARG A 49 -15.69 8.16 -2.25
C ARG A 49 -15.19 7.82 -0.85
N PHE A 50 -14.65 6.62 -0.65
CA PHE A 50 -14.07 6.20 0.62
C PHE A 50 -13.01 7.19 1.12
N ALA A 51 -12.05 7.56 0.26
CA ALA A 51 -11.00 8.48 0.64
C ALA A 51 -11.54 9.88 1.00
N LEU A 52 -12.58 10.36 0.30
CA LEU A 52 -13.26 11.61 0.64
C LEU A 52 -13.96 11.54 2.00
N GLU A 53 -14.66 10.44 2.31
CA GLU A 53 -15.32 10.25 3.61
C GLU A 53 -14.30 10.27 4.76
N VAL A 54 -13.14 9.61 4.60
CA VAL A 54 -12.03 9.66 5.56
C VAL A 54 -11.54 11.09 5.78
N VAL A 55 -11.35 11.85 4.70
CA VAL A 55 -10.87 13.24 4.77
C VAL A 55 -11.91 14.16 5.40
N GLN A 56 -13.19 13.99 5.06
CA GLN A 56 -14.29 14.77 5.63
C GLN A 56 -14.42 14.53 7.14
N ALA A 57 -14.22 13.29 7.60
CA ALA A 57 -14.26 12.94 9.02
C ALA A 57 -13.20 13.68 9.87
N LEU A 58 -12.14 14.23 9.26
CA LEU A 58 -11.13 15.02 9.97
C LEU A 58 -11.63 16.41 10.39
N GLY A 59 -12.66 16.93 9.71
CA GLY A 59 -13.21 18.26 9.98
C GLY A 59 -12.15 19.35 9.97
N SER A 60 -12.10 20.17 11.03
CA SER A 60 -11.14 21.27 11.16
C SER A 60 -9.68 20.83 11.28
N SER A 61 -9.44 19.57 11.69
CA SER A 61 -8.08 19.03 11.90
C SER A 61 -7.28 18.95 10.61
N ILE A 62 -7.94 18.98 9.45
CA ILE A 62 -7.27 18.98 8.15
C ILE A 62 -6.37 20.21 7.92
N ARG A 63 -6.57 21.28 8.70
CA ARG A 63 -5.69 22.47 8.66
C ARG A 63 -4.32 22.22 9.30
N ASN A 64 -4.16 21.12 10.04
CA ASN A 64 -2.89 20.75 10.65
C ASN A 64 -2.07 19.90 9.67
N PRO A 65 -0.88 20.36 9.23
CA PRO A 65 -0.06 19.66 8.25
C PRO A 65 0.41 18.27 8.74
N SER A 66 0.56 18.07 10.05
CA SER A 66 0.91 16.76 10.61
C SER A 66 -0.24 15.75 10.49
N VAL A 67 -1.49 16.21 10.65
CA VAL A 67 -2.68 15.37 10.47
C VAL A 67 -2.84 15.00 9.00
N VAL A 68 -2.60 15.95 8.09
CA VAL A 68 -2.62 15.69 6.63
C VAL A 68 -1.58 14.64 6.25
N LYS A 69 -0.33 14.77 6.72
CA LYS A 69 0.71 13.76 6.49
C LYS A 69 0.30 12.38 7.00
N GLN A 70 -0.31 12.32 8.18
CA GLN A 70 -0.78 11.07 8.78
C GLN A 70 -1.88 10.42 7.92
N VAL A 71 -2.91 11.15 7.47
CA VAL A 71 -3.93 10.51 6.62
C VAL A 71 -3.41 10.13 5.25
N ILE A 72 -2.48 10.89 4.67
CA ILE A 72 -1.82 10.49 3.42
C ILE A 72 -1.15 9.13 3.60
N GLY A 73 -0.41 8.93 4.70
CA GLY A 73 0.21 7.65 5.02
C GLY A 73 -0.81 6.52 5.19
N ASN A 74 -1.90 6.77 5.92
CA ASN A 74 -2.95 5.79 6.13
C ASN A 74 -3.66 5.40 4.82
N LEU A 75 -4.09 6.39 4.02
CA LEU A 75 -4.73 6.15 2.73
C LEU A 75 -3.80 5.42 1.77
N THR A 76 -2.50 5.74 1.77
CA THR A 76 -1.51 5.03 0.95
C THR A 76 -1.42 3.56 1.37
N ARG A 77 -1.33 3.29 2.67
CA ARG A 77 -1.30 1.91 3.20
C ARG A 77 -2.59 1.15 2.86
N THR A 78 -3.75 1.79 2.96
CA THR A 78 -5.02 1.18 2.56
C THR A 78 -5.03 0.84 1.08
N ALA A 79 -4.58 1.76 0.21
CA ALA A 79 -4.58 1.56 -1.24
C ALA A 79 -3.70 0.39 -1.70
N VAL A 80 -2.60 0.07 -1.00
CA VAL A 80 -1.69 -1.04 -1.36
C VAL A 80 -2.40 -2.40 -1.33
N ALA A 81 -3.37 -2.60 -0.44
CA ALA A 81 -4.07 -3.88 -0.30
C ALA A 81 -5.31 -4.00 -1.22
N GLN A 82 -5.59 -2.99 -2.04
CA GLN A 82 -6.82 -2.89 -2.81
C GLN A 82 -6.61 -3.21 -4.29
N PRO A 83 -7.67 -3.61 -5.02
CA PRO A 83 -7.63 -3.65 -6.48
C PRO A 83 -7.17 -2.30 -7.05
N SER A 84 -6.41 -2.36 -8.13
CA SER A 84 -5.76 -1.18 -8.71
C SER A 84 -6.73 -0.05 -9.10
N SER A 85 -7.93 -0.40 -9.58
CA SER A 85 -8.97 0.58 -9.91
C SER A 85 -9.47 1.34 -8.68
N TYR A 86 -9.71 0.63 -7.58
CA TYR A 86 -10.06 1.23 -6.29
C TYR A 86 -8.92 2.07 -5.71
N ALA A 87 -7.70 1.53 -5.75
CA ALA A 87 -6.48 2.24 -5.32
C ALA A 87 -6.26 3.53 -6.11
N SER A 88 -6.58 3.55 -7.41
CA SER A 88 -6.55 4.76 -8.26
C SER A 88 -7.50 5.84 -7.75
N GLY A 89 -8.72 5.46 -7.35
CA GLY A 89 -9.67 6.37 -6.71
C GLY A 89 -9.12 7.03 -5.44
N ILE A 90 -8.48 6.23 -4.57
CA ILE A 90 -7.81 6.74 -3.36
C ILE A 90 -6.66 7.69 -3.74
N LYS A 91 -5.85 7.33 -4.75
CA LYS A 91 -4.72 8.12 -5.24
C LYS A 91 -5.14 9.54 -5.62
N LEU A 92 -6.28 9.70 -6.29
CA LEU A 92 -6.78 11.04 -6.68
C LEU A 92 -6.95 11.97 -5.48
N VAL A 93 -7.43 11.46 -4.35
CA VAL A 93 -7.59 12.24 -3.13
C VAL A 93 -6.25 12.50 -2.45
N ILE A 94 -5.35 11.50 -2.41
CA ILE A 94 -3.98 11.68 -1.91
C ILE A 94 -3.26 12.79 -2.67
N ASP A 95 -3.35 12.81 -4.00
CA ASP A 95 -2.68 13.81 -4.83
C ASP A 95 -3.28 15.21 -4.60
N LEU A 96 -4.60 15.32 -4.39
CA LEU A 96 -5.25 16.56 -4.02
C LEU A 96 -4.77 17.07 -2.65
N LEU A 97 -4.62 16.19 -1.66
CA LEU A 97 -4.10 16.56 -0.33
C LEU A 97 -2.64 17.04 -0.39
N LYS A 98 -1.82 16.44 -1.26
CA LYS A 98 -0.42 16.85 -1.48
C LYS A 98 -0.30 18.17 -2.25
N GLY A 99 -1.25 18.46 -3.15
CA GLY A 99 -1.28 19.72 -3.88
C GLY A 99 -1.84 20.89 -3.07
N ALA A 100 -2.61 20.61 -2.02
CA ALA A 100 -3.19 21.61 -1.12
C ALA A 100 -2.30 21.96 0.09
N SER A 101 -1.20 21.24 0.29
CA SER A 101 -0.28 21.37 1.43
C SER A 101 0.93 22.24 1.16
#